data_AF-A0A951DZ34-F1
#
_entry.id   AF-A0A951DZ34-F1
#
_cell.length_a   1.000
_cell.length_b   1.000
_cell.length_c   1.000
_cell.angle_alpha   90.00
_cell.angle_beta   90.00
_cell.angle_gamma   90.00
#
_symmetry.space_group_name_H-M   'P 1'
#
loop_
_entity.id
_entity.type
_entity.pdbx_description
1 polymer ?
#
loop_
_entity_poly.entity_id
_entity_poly.type
_entity_poly.pdbx_seq_one_letter_code
_entity_poly.pdbx_strand_id
1 'polypeptide(L)' 'MREVKVRLRMKLADAMGELRIWLDRRNYVPVSFDISREDGGVLLVRIVFPEDDMAEAFLRDFGS' A
#
# COMPACT_ATOMS: atom_id res chain seq x y z
N MET A 1 -9.90 5.96 11.08
CA MET A 1 -9.44 4.82 10.27
C MET A 1 -9.82 5.08 8.83
N ARG A 2 -8.84 5.00 7.92
CA ARG A 2 -8.98 5.31 6.50
C ARG A 2 -8.43 4.18 5.65
N GLU A 3 -9.27 3.65 4.77
CA GLU A 3 -8.87 2.66 3.77
C GLU A 3 -8.28 3.37 2.55
N VAL A 4 -7.12 2.90 2.09
CA VAL A 4 -6.47 3.36 0.87
C VAL A 4 -6.33 2.21 -0.11
N LYS A 5 -6.59 2.49 -1.39
CA LYS A 5 -6.42 1.54 -2.50
C LYS A 5 -5.51 2.13 -3.54
N VAL A 6 -4.44 1.42 -3.88
CA VAL A 6 -3.50 1.81 -4.94
C VAL A 6 -3.32 0.66 -5.92
N ARG A 7 -3.07 1.03 -7.18
CA ARG A 7 -2.86 0.07 -8.27
C ARG A 7 -1.41 0.12 -8.71
N LEU A 8 -0.68 -0.97 -8.51
CA LEU A 8 0.74 -1.05 -8.84
C LEU A 8 0.94 -1.91 -10.09
N ARG A 9 1.68 -1.39 -11.08
CA ARG A 9 2.09 -2.13 -12.28
C ARG A 9 3.51 -2.68 -12.12
N MET A 10 3.69 -3.60 -11.18
CA MET A 10 4.97 -4.23 -10.89
C MET A 10 4.78 -5.67 -10.41
N LYS A 11 5.87 -6.44 -10.26
CA LYS A 11 5.77 -7.81 -9.73
C LYS A 11 5.41 -7.78 -8.25
N LEU A 12 4.71 -8.83 -7.80
CA LEU A 12 4.28 -8.96 -6.41
C LEU A 12 5.46 -8.89 -5.43
N ALA A 13 6.58 -9.53 -5.75
CA ALA A 13 7.77 -9.51 -4.91
C ALA A 13 8.34 -8.09 -4.75
N ASP A 14 8.39 -7.33 -5.85
CA ASP A 14 8.88 -5.95 -5.86
C ASP A 14 7.95 -5.05 -5.04
N ALA A 15 6.63 -5.16 -5.25
CA ALA A 15 5.62 -4.42 -4.49
C ALA A 15 5.71 -4.71 -2.99
N MET A 16 5.82 -5.99 -2.59
CA MET A 16 5.96 -6.37 -1.19
C MET A 16 7.23 -5.80 -0.56
N GLY A 17 8.34 -5.77 -1.30
CA GLY A 17 9.59 -5.18 -0.86
C GLY A 17 9.47 -3.68 -0.61
N GLU A 18 8.93 -2.93 -1.57
CA GLU A 18 8.75 -1.48 -1.44
C GLU A 18 7.77 -1.12 -0.32
N LEU A 19 6.64 -1.83 -0.23
CA LEU A 19 5.65 -1.61 0.82
C LEU A 19 6.24 -1.90 2.21
N ARG A 20 7.00 -2.99 2.35
CA ARG A 20 7.67 -3.33 3.62
C ARG A 20 8.63 -2.24 4.05
N ILE A 21 9.49 -1.78 3.13
CA ILE A 21 10.45 -0.70 3.39
C ILE A 21 9.73 0.59 3.79
N TRP A 22 8.63 0.91 3.10
CA TRP A 22 7.86 2.12 3.37
C TRP A 22 7.23 2.13 4.77
N LEU A 23 6.62 1.01 5.16
CA LEU A 23 6.00 0.82 6.48
C LEU A 23 7.06 0.83 7.59
N ASP A 24 8.19 0.15 7.38
CA ASP A 24 9.29 0.08 8.37
C ASP A 24 9.95 1.43 8.62
N ARG A 25 10.19 2.22 7.55
CA ARG A 25 10.76 3.57 7.69
C ARG A 25 9.90 4.50 8.54
N ARG A 26 8.60 4.22 8.63
CA ARG A 26 7.63 5.01 9.38
C ARG A 26 7.23 4.34 10.70
N ASN A 27 7.91 3.25 11.07
CA ASN A 27 7.63 2.42 12.26
C ASN A 27 6.12 2.10 12.40
N TYR A 28 5.52 1.71 11.28
CA TYR A 28 4.08 1.67 11.16
C TYR A 28 3.56 0.25 10.89
N VAL A 29 2.56 -0.16 11.66
CA VAL A 29 1.86 -1.45 11.52
C VAL A 29 0.43 -1.19 11.05
N PRO A 30 0.05 -1.61 9.83
CA PRO A 30 -1.31 -1.39 9.34
C PRO A 30 -2.34 -2.20 10.11
N VAL A 31 -3.56 -1.64 10.22
CA VAL A 31 -4.70 -2.35 10.84
C VAL A 31 -5.13 -3.53 9.98
N SER A 32 -5.08 -3.33 8.66
CA SER A 32 -5.34 -4.37 7.66
C SER A 32 -4.47 -4.12 6.44
N PHE A 33 -3.97 -5.20 5.85
CA PHE A 33 -3.17 -5.19 4.63
C PHE A 33 -3.63 -6.33 3.73
N ASP A 34 -4.05 -6.01 2.52
CA ASP A 34 -4.46 -6.97 1.50
C ASP A 34 -3.83 -6.62 0.15
N ILE A 35 -3.43 -7.65 -0.59
CA ILE A 35 -2.87 -7.51 -1.93
C ILE A 35 -3.47 -8.56 -2.84
N SER A 36 -4.08 -8.10 -3.94
CA SER A 36 -4.72 -8.96 -4.93
C SER A 36 -4.19 -8.64 -6.32
N ARG A 37 -4.13 -9.64 -7.19
CA ARG A 37 -3.89 -9.42 -8.63
C ARG A 37 -5.21 -9.07 -9.30
N GLU A 38 -5.23 -7.95 -10.01
CA GLU A 38 -6.24 -7.61 -11.01
C GLU A 38 -5.80 -8.09 -12.40
N ASP A 39 -6.73 -8.08 -13.35
CA ASP A 39 -6.45 -8.39 -14.75
C ASP A 39 -5.34 -7.48 -15.33
N GLY A 40 -4.60 -8.03 -16.30
CA GLY A 40 -3.50 -7.29 -16.95
C GLY A 40 -2.23 -7.15 -16.10
N GLY A 41 -2.08 -7.94 -15.03
CA GLY A 41 -0.86 -7.96 -14.21
C GLY A 41 -0.74 -6.77 -13.26
N VAL A 42 -1.84 -6.06 -13.00
CA VAL A 42 -1.93 -4.98 -12.01
C VAL A 42 -2.12 -5.58 -10.62
N LEU A 43 -1.46 -5.03 -9.61
CA LEU A 43 -1.68 -5.37 -8.21
C LEU A 43 -2.57 -4.31 -7.56
N LEU A 44 -3.67 -4.74 -6.98
CA LEU A 44 -4.50 -3.91 -6.12
C LEU A 44 -4.04 -4.09 -4.67
N VAL A 45 -3.49 -3.04 -4.10
CA VAL A 45 -3.05 -3.01 -2.70
C VAL A 45 -4.09 -2.23 -1.90
N ARG A 46 -4.56 -2.83 -0.79
CA ARG A 46 -5.51 -2.22 0.12
C ARG A 46 -4.91 -2.18 1.52
N ILE A 47 -4.85 -0.99 2.10
CA ILE A 47 -4.30 -0.79 3.45
C ILE A 47 -5.27 0.06 4.26
N VAL A 48 -5.54 -0.36 5.49
CA VAL A 48 -6.33 0.41 6.45
C VAL A 48 -5.40 1.07 7.46
N PHE A 49 -5.38 2.41 7.43
CA PHE A 49 -4.63 3.25 8.35
C PHE A 49 -5.52 3.70 9.52
N PRO A 50 -5.03 3.79 10.77
CA PRO A 50 -5.79 4.34 11.87
C PRO A 50 -5.92 5.86 11.73
N GLU A 51 -4.88 6.51 11.23
CA GLU A 51 -4.71 7.95 11.10
C GLU A 51 -4.72 8.40 9.63
N ASP A 52 -5.29 9.57 9.37
CA ASP A 52 -5.52 10.08 8.01
C ASP A 52 -4.26 10.64 7.36
N ASP A 53 -3.33 11.17 8.15
CA ASP A 53 -2.04 11.71 7.70
C ASP A 53 -1.15 10.62 7.07
N MET A 54 -1.19 9.41 7.64
CA MET A 54 -0.49 8.24 7.14
C MET A 54 -1.10 7.72 5.84
N ALA A 55 -2.44 7.73 5.75
CA ALA A 55 -3.13 7.41 4.51
C ALA A 55 -2.78 8.40 3.38
N GLU A 56 -2.68 9.69 3.70
CA GLU A 56 -2.27 10.71 2.74
C GLU A 56 -0.80 10.58 2.32
N ALA A 57 0.10 10.29 3.26
CA ALA A 57 1.51 10.04 2.95
C ALA A 57 1.64 8.83 2.01
N PHE A 58 0.87 7.77 2.25
CA PHE A 58 0.86 6.59 1.41
C PHE A 58 0.33 6.88 0.01
N LEU A 59 -0.78 7.64 -0.10
CA LEU A 59 -1.33 8.06 -1.38
C LEU A 59 -0.37 8.96 -2.17
N ARG A 60 0.41 9.82 -1.50
CA ARG A 60 1.43 10.64 -2.17
C ARG A 60 2.52 9.78 -2.80
N ASP A 61 2.93 8.70 -2.12
CA ASP A 61 4.04 7.86 -2.57
C ASP A 61 3.59 6.78 -3.58
N PHE A 62 2.34 6.28 -3.51
CA PHE A 62 1.86 5.15 -4.32
C PHE A 62 0.56 5.40 -5.12
N GLY A 63 -0.10 6.54 -4.98
CA GLY A 63 -1.42 6.81 -5.54
C GLY A 63 -1.48 7.20 -7.02
N SER A 64 -0.43 6.94 -7.80
CA SER A 64 -0.34 7.36 -9.21
C SER A 64 -0.83 6.32 -10.23
#